data_AF-A0A8J9YMI3-F1
#
_entry.id   AF-A0A8J9YMI3-F1
#
_cell.length_a   1.000
_cell.length_b   1.000
_cell.length_c   1.000
_cell.angle_alpha   90.00
_cell.angle_beta   90.00
_cell.angle_gamma   90.00
#
_symmetry.space_group_name_H-M   'P 1'
#
loop_
_entity.id
_entity.type
_entity.pdbx_description
1 polymer ?
#
loop_
_entity_poly.entity_id
_entity_poly.type
_entity_poly.pdbx_seq_one_letter_code
_entity_poly.pdbx_strand_id
1 'polypeptide(L)'
;MIGYNNRGTQKVNSVLKIRAKYEVSPHFEVGYIVSEILERYRKMVGLIQHLYEFPSDVVFDVIKTTELVQKLFLEIYHLVNTVNEIPRKYSHMEEFHVQNPSVSRDELKNSQKNFERLQRERQRQRKKKQKEMKKQRELFLKGQGNRVPQKPKKPPNKWWPIDYGWEIDYQWW
;
A
#
# COMPACT_ATOMS: atom_id res chain seq x y z
N MET A 1 -28.13 -6.64 -26.71
CA MET A 1 -26.99 -6.61 -25.76
C MET A 1 -25.65 -7.14 -26.33
N ILE A 2 -25.52 -7.42 -27.64
CA ILE A 2 -24.28 -8.00 -28.24
C ILE A 2 -23.19 -6.94 -28.51
N GLY A 3 -23.55 -5.64 -28.64
CA GLY A 3 -22.61 -4.59 -29.04
C GLY A 3 -21.60 -4.11 -27.99
N TYR A 4 -21.89 -4.24 -26.69
CA TYR A 4 -21.00 -3.74 -25.62
C TYR A 4 -19.76 -4.65 -25.41
N ASN A 5 -19.93 -5.97 -25.50
CA ASN A 5 -18.82 -6.91 -25.39
C ASN A 5 -17.82 -6.79 -26.55
N ASN A 6 -18.31 -6.48 -27.76
CA ASN A 6 -17.46 -6.26 -28.94
C ASN A 6 -16.64 -4.96 -28.87
N ARG A 7 -17.19 -3.89 -28.28
CA ARG A 7 -16.42 -2.64 -28.08
C ARG A 7 -15.31 -2.81 -27.04
N GLY A 8 -15.58 -3.53 -25.96
CA GLY A 8 -14.58 -3.82 -24.93
C GLY A 8 -13.39 -4.63 -25.47
N THR A 9 -13.68 -5.71 -26.19
CA THR A 9 -12.65 -6.56 -26.81
C THR A 9 -11.84 -5.83 -27.88
N GLN A 10 -12.46 -4.98 -28.70
CA GLN A 10 -11.73 -4.16 -29.67
C GLN A 10 -10.79 -3.15 -29.00
N LYS A 11 -11.22 -2.50 -27.91
CA LYS A 11 -10.38 -1.58 -27.15
C LYS A 11 -9.18 -2.30 -26.53
N VAL A 12 -9.41 -3.46 -25.92
CA VAL A 12 -8.32 -4.30 -25.36
C VAL A 12 -7.32 -4.69 -26.45
N ASN A 13 -7.79 -5.14 -27.62
CA ASN A 13 -6.92 -5.50 -28.74
C ASN A 13 -6.12 -4.30 -29.27
N SER A 14 -6.69 -3.10 -29.32
CA SER A 14 -5.93 -1.90 -29.71
C SER A 14 -4.83 -1.54 -28.71
N VAL A 15 -5.12 -1.66 -27.40
CA VAL A 15 -4.14 -1.39 -26.34
C VAL A 15 -3.01 -2.43 -26.40
N LEU A 16 -3.34 -3.71 -26.64
CA LEU A 16 -2.35 -4.77 -26.78
C LEU A 16 -1.43 -4.55 -28.00
N LYS A 17 -1.96 -4.06 -29.12
CA LYS A 17 -1.15 -3.72 -30.31
C LYS A 17 -0.19 -2.57 -30.04
N ILE A 18 -0.66 -1.52 -29.36
CA ILE A 18 0.20 -0.40 -28.96
C ILE A 18 1.26 -0.89 -27.98
N ARG A 19 0.86 -1.71 -27.00
CA ARG A 19 1.79 -2.33 -26.04
C ARG A 19 2.89 -3.10 -26.73
N ALA A 20 2.56 -4.04 -27.62
CA ALA A 20 3.54 -4.82 -28.36
C ALA A 20 4.50 -3.95 -29.20
N LYS A 21 4.02 -2.80 -29.69
CA LYS A 21 4.83 -1.89 -30.50
C LYS A 21 5.79 -1.03 -29.67
N TYR A 22 5.42 -0.66 -28.45
CA TYR A 22 6.17 0.26 -27.58
C TYR A 22 6.73 -0.40 -26.31
N GLU A 23 6.67 -1.73 -26.21
CA GLU A 23 7.12 -2.52 -25.06
C GLU A 23 8.60 -2.27 -24.69
N VAL A 24 9.41 -1.84 -25.67
CA VAL A 24 10.84 -1.59 -25.50
C VAL A 24 11.12 -0.23 -24.82
N SER A 25 10.14 0.67 -24.76
CA SER A 25 10.35 2.00 -24.19
C SER A 25 10.01 2.05 -22.70
N PRO A 26 10.97 2.40 -21.81
CA PRO A 26 10.73 2.51 -20.37
C PRO A 26 9.65 3.54 -20.04
N HIS A 27 9.63 4.67 -20.75
CA HIS A 27 8.62 5.72 -20.54
C HIS A 27 7.20 5.24 -20.88
N PHE A 28 7.06 4.44 -21.93
CA PHE A 28 5.77 3.86 -22.28
C PHE A 28 5.31 2.85 -21.22
N GLU A 29 6.20 1.98 -20.74
CA GLU A 29 5.89 1.01 -19.69
C GLU A 29 5.48 1.69 -18.39
N VAL A 30 6.18 2.76 -17.98
CA VAL A 30 5.79 3.59 -16.83
C VAL A 30 4.41 4.22 -17.04
N GLY A 31 4.19 4.87 -18.19
CA GLY A 31 2.92 5.52 -18.51
C GLY A 31 1.75 4.54 -18.51
N TYR A 32 1.96 3.33 -19.05
CA TYR A 32 0.98 2.26 -19.03
C TYR A 32 0.66 1.83 -17.60
N ILE A 33 1.67 1.54 -16.77
CA ILE A 33 1.43 1.11 -15.38
C ILE A 33 0.74 2.21 -14.56
N VAL A 34 1.13 3.48 -14.75
CA VAL A 34 0.46 4.61 -14.11
C VAL A 34 -1.02 4.68 -14.51
N SER A 35 -1.34 4.46 -15.78
CA SER A 35 -2.74 4.42 -16.24
C SER A 35 -3.54 3.29 -15.58
N GLU A 36 -2.94 2.12 -15.42
CA GLU A 36 -3.53 0.95 -14.75
C GLU A 36 -3.74 1.17 -13.24
N ILE A 37 -2.82 1.92 -12.59
CA ILE A 37 -2.97 2.36 -11.19
C ILE A 37 -4.16 3.30 -11.06
N LEU A 38 -4.25 4.31 -11.93
CA LEU A 38 -5.34 5.30 -11.92
C LEU A 38 -6.69 4.63 -12.15
N GLU A 39 -6.79 3.68 -13.07
CA GLU A 39 -8.05 2.97 -13.32
C GLU A 39 -8.50 2.15 -12.11
N ARG A 40 -7.58 1.43 -11.45
CA ARG A 40 -7.90 0.67 -10.22
C ARG A 40 -8.26 1.58 -9.07
N TYR A 41 -7.56 2.71 -8.92
CA TYR A 41 -7.87 3.70 -7.90
C TYR A 41 -9.27 4.28 -8.11
N ARG A 42 -9.61 4.65 -9.35
CA ARG A 42 -10.97 5.12 -9.70
C ARG A 42 -12.04 4.09 -9.36
N LYS A 43 -11.81 2.80 -9.68
CA LYS A 43 -12.73 1.71 -9.30
C LYS A 43 -12.89 1.60 -7.79
N MET A 44 -11.79 1.68 -7.06
CA MET A 44 -11.78 1.64 -5.59
C MET A 44 -12.58 2.79 -4.98
N VAL A 45 -12.35 4.02 -5.45
CA VAL A 45 -13.10 5.21 -5.01
C VAL A 45 -14.58 5.06 -5.32
N GLY A 46 -14.95 4.59 -6.52
CA GLY A 46 -16.35 4.38 -6.90
C GLY A 46 -17.07 3.39 -5.99
N LEU A 47 -16.40 2.32 -5.55
CA LEU A 47 -16.96 1.35 -4.60
C LEU A 47 -17.19 1.98 -3.23
N ILE A 48 -16.25 2.80 -2.77
CA ILE A 48 -16.36 3.49 -1.48
C ILE A 48 -17.48 4.53 -1.53
N GLN A 49 -17.56 5.34 -2.59
CA GLN A 49 -18.63 6.31 -2.80
C GLN A 49 -20.00 5.64 -2.80
N HIS A 50 -20.13 4.52 -3.52
CA HIS A 50 -21.38 3.75 -3.53
C HIS A 50 -21.80 3.31 -2.12
N LEU A 51 -20.88 2.90 -1.25
CA LEU A 51 -21.21 2.53 0.13
C LEU A 51 -21.73 3.71 0.96
N TYR A 52 -21.25 4.94 0.69
CA TYR A 52 -21.73 6.14 1.36
C TYR A 52 -23.08 6.61 0.84
N GLU A 53 -23.32 6.51 -0.47
CA GLU A 53 -24.58 6.93 -1.11
C GLU A 53 -25.72 5.95 -0.84
N PHE A 54 -25.42 4.65 -0.82
CA PHE A 54 -26.38 3.58 -0.60
C PHE A 54 -25.92 2.74 0.59
N PRO A 55 -26.19 3.19 1.83
CA PRO A 55 -25.92 2.37 3.00
C PRO A 55 -26.74 1.08 2.89
N SER A 56 -26.08 -0.02 2.51
CA SER A 56 -26.73 -1.33 2.51
C SER A 56 -26.82 -1.81 3.95
N ASP A 57 -28.03 -2.07 4.45
CA ASP A 57 -28.24 -2.68 5.77
C ASP A 57 -27.70 -4.13 5.85
N VAL A 58 -27.29 -4.69 4.72
CA VAL A 58 -26.75 -6.04 4.62
C VAL A 58 -25.24 -6.01 4.89
N VAL A 59 -24.87 -6.40 6.11
CA VAL A 59 -23.46 -6.54 6.56
C VAL A 59 -22.59 -7.31 5.57
N PHE A 60 -23.14 -8.32 4.89
CA PHE A 60 -22.41 -9.12 3.90
C PHE A 60 -22.00 -8.33 2.65
N ASP A 61 -22.82 -7.38 2.19
CA ASP A 61 -22.51 -6.57 1.01
C ASP A 61 -21.39 -5.57 1.31
N VAL A 62 -21.40 -5.02 2.53
CA VAL A 62 -20.30 -4.19 3.03
C VAL A 62 -19.00 -5.01 3.10
N ILE A 63 -19.03 -6.21 3.69
CA ILE A 63 -17.85 -7.09 3.77
C ILE A 63 -17.31 -7.40 2.37
N LYS A 64 -18.18 -7.81 1.44
CA LYS A 64 -17.79 -8.12 0.06
C LYS A 64 -17.16 -6.92 -0.65
N THR A 65 -17.72 -5.73 -0.45
CA THR A 65 -17.18 -4.50 -1.04
C THR A 65 -15.83 -4.15 -0.44
N THR A 66 -15.66 -4.30 0.89
CA THR A 66 -14.36 -4.09 1.54
C THR A 66 -13.29 -5.08 1.08
N GLU A 67 -13.65 -6.35 0.84
CA GLU A 67 -12.74 -7.36 0.29
C GLU A 67 -12.29 -6.97 -1.13
N LEU A 68 -13.21 -6.47 -1.96
CA LEU A 68 -12.89 -6.05 -3.31
C LEU A 68 -12.00 -4.79 -3.33
N VAL A 69 -12.26 -3.84 -2.42
CA VAL A 69 -11.39 -2.68 -2.19
C VAL A 69 -9.99 -3.12 -1.76
N GLN A 70 -9.88 -4.07 -0.82
CA GLN A 70 -8.60 -4.61 -0.37
C GLN A 70 -7.84 -5.28 -1.53
N LYS A 71 -8.53 -6.05 -2.38
CA LYS A 71 -7.91 -6.66 -3.56
C LYS A 71 -7.36 -5.60 -4.52
N LEU A 72 -8.14 -4.57 -4.85
CA LEU A 72 -7.68 -3.47 -5.70
C LEU A 72 -6.49 -2.73 -5.10
N PHE A 73 -6.47 -2.53 -3.78
CA PHE A 73 -5.34 -1.94 -3.08
C PHE A 73 -4.06 -2.77 -3.23
N LEU A 74 -4.14 -4.10 -3.04
CA LEU A 74 -3.00 -4.99 -3.23
C LEU A 74 -2.48 -4.99 -4.67
N GLU A 75 -3.38 -4.93 -5.65
CA GLU A 75 -3.01 -4.79 -7.06
C GLU A 75 -2.28 -3.46 -7.33
N ILE A 76 -2.78 -2.34 -6.81
CA ILE A 76 -2.10 -1.04 -6.91
C ILE A 76 -0.72 -1.10 -6.27
N TYR A 77 -0.61 -1.66 -5.06
CA TYR A 77 0.66 -1.81 -4.36
C TYR A 77 1.67 -2.62 -5.19
N HIS A 78 1.23 -3.71 -5.80
CA HIS A 78 2.06 -4.50 -6.70
C HIS A 78 2.53 -3.68 -7.91
N LEU A 79 1.63 -2.95 -8.58
CA LEU A 79 1.97 -2.11 -9.72
C LEU A 79 2.99 -1.01 -9.36
N VAL A 80 2.86 -0.38 -8.19
CA VAL A 80 3.84 0.62 -7.71
C VAL A 80 5.22 -0.02 -7.52
N ASN A 81 5.28 -1.24 -7.00
CA ASN A 81 6.55 -1.97 -6.90
C ASN A 81 7.13 -2.26 -8.30
N THR A 82 6.29 -2.64 -9.26
CA THR A 82 6.73 -2.84 -10.66
C THR A 82 7.31 -1.57 -11.27
N VAL A 83 6.72 -0.38 -11.01
CA VAL A 83 7.28 0.90 -11.47
C VAL A 83 8.71 1.12 -10.94
N ASN A 84 8.95 0.78 -9.67
CA ASN A 84 10.28 0.89 -9.07
C ASN A 84 11.29 -0.14 -9.62
N GLU A 85 10.81 -1.23 -10.23
CA GLU A 85 11.65 -2.24 -10.87
C GLU A 85 12.03 -1.87 -12.32
N ILE A 86 11.24 -1.03 -13.00
CA ILE A 86 11.50 -0.59 -14.39
C ILE A 86 12.92 -0.02 -14.56
N PRO A 87 13.40 0.95 -13.74
CA PRO A 87 14.76 1.47 -13.90
C PRO A 87 15.84 0.39 -13.80
N ARG A 88 15.61 -0.66 -13.00
CA ARG A 88 16.54 -1.79 -12.89
C ARG A 88 16.56 -2.63 -14.17
N LYS A 89 15.38 -2.90 -14.74
CA LYS A 89 15.22 -3.62 -16.02
C LYS A 89 15.91 -2.89 -17.18
N TYR A 90 15.83 -1.57 -17.21
CA TYR A 90 16.42 -0.73 -18.27
C TYR A 90 17.78 -0.12 -17.90
N SER A 91 18.48 -0.68 -16.91
CA SER A 91 19.79 -0.17 -16.43
C SER A 91 20.92 -0.14 -17.48
N HIS A 92 20.72 -0.82 -18.61
CA HIS A 92 21.60 -0.81 -19.78
C HIS A 92 21.45 0.45 -20.65
N MET A 93 20.37 1.22 -20.49
CA MET A 93 20.18 2.52 -21.15
C MET A 93 20.87 3.62 -20.34
N GLU A 94 21.59 4.52 -21.00
CA GLU A 94 22.37 5.59 -20.33
C GLU A 94 21.52 6.46 -19.40
N GLU A 95 20.27 6.75 -19.79
CA GLU A 95 19.31 7.56 -19.01
C GLU A 95 18.86 6.91 -17.70
N PHE A 96 18.90 5.57 -17.63
CA PHE A 96 18.48 4.78 -16.47
C PHE A 96 19.66 4.09 -15.80
N HIS A 97 20.88 4.48 -16.16
CA HIS A 97 22.07 4.02 -15.47
C HIS A 97 22.07 4.63 -14.08
N VAL A 98 21.44 3.90 -13.14
CA VAL A 98 21.55 4.19 -11.72
C VAL A 98 23.03 4.08 -11.42
N GLN A 99 23.70 5.22 -11.32
CA GLN A 99 24.99 5.31 -10.64
C GLN A 99 24.70 4.87 -9.22
N ASN A 100 24.73 3.56 -8.97
CA ASN A 100 24.80 3.06 -7.63
C ASN A 100 26.06 3.73 -7.08
N PRO A 101 25.95 4.66 -6.11
CA PRO A 101 27.16 5.18 -5.48
C PRO A 101 27.91 3.93 -5.05
N SER A 102 29.16 3.80 -5.47
CA SER A 102 29.97 2.63 -5.12
C SER A 102 30.04 2.59 -3.61
N VAL A 103 29.12 1.84 -2.99
CA VAL A 103 28.94 1.83 -1.54
C VAL A 103 30.26 1.36 -0.99
N SER A 104 30.93 2.24 -0.24
CA SER A 104 32.25 1.92 0.28
C SER A 104 32.13 0.65 1.12
N ARG A 105 33.13 -0.23 1.08
CA ARG A 105 33.17 -1.44 1.92
C ARG A 105 32.94 -1.12 3.40
N ASP A 106 33.29 0.09 3.82
CA ASP A 106 33.10 0.58 5.18
C ASP A 106 31.64 0.96 5.49
N GLU A 107 30.89 1.50 4.52
CA GLU A 107 29.46 1.78 4.66
C GLU A 107 28.65 0.49 4.79
N LEU A 108 29.00 -0.53 4.00
CA LEU A 108 28.43 -1.88 4.09
C LEU A 108 28.67 -2.50 5.47
N LYS A 109 29.91 -2.45 5.96
CA LYS A 109 30.24 -2.95 7.31
C LYS A 109 29.50 -2.18 8.41
N ASN A 110 29.35 -0.87 8.28
CA ASN A 110 28.63 -0.04 9.25
C ASN A 110 27.13 -0.33 9.24
N SER A 111 26.53 -0.51 8.06
CA SER A 111 25.13 -0.92 7.91
C SER A 111 24.87 -2.29 8.55
N GLN A 112 25.76 -3.25 8.32
CA GLN A 112 25.65 -4.60 8.90
C GLN A 112 25.75 -4.57 10.43
N LYS A 113 26.71 -3.80 10.99
CA LYS A 113 26.81 -3.58 12.45
C LYS A 113 25.57 -2.93 13.04
N ASN A 114 25.00 -1.93 12.36
CA ASN A 114 23.78 -1.25 12.79
C ASN A 114 22.58 -2.21 12.78
N PHE A 115 22.48 -3.06 11.75
CA PHE A 115 21.44 -4.07 11.66
C PHE A 115 21.54 -5.11 12.78
N GLU A 116 22.73 -5.62 13.07
CA GLU A 116 22.95 -6.53 14.20
C GLU A 116 22.61 -5.90 15.54
N ARG A 117 22.97 -4.63 15.75
CA ARG A 117 22.61 -3.88 16.96
C ARG A 117 21.10 -3.77 17.12
N LEU A 118 20.39 -3.39 16.06
CA LEU A 118 18.92 -3.31 16.06
C LEU A 118 18.27 -4.66 16.34
N GLN A 119 18.78 -5.75 15.76
CA GLN A 119 18.28 -7.10 16.06
C GLN A 119 18.47 -7.47 17.53
N ARG A 120 19.64 -7.21 18.12
CA ARG A 120 19.92 -7.46 19.55
C ARG A 120 19.00 -6.65 20.45
N GLU A 121 18.77 -5.38 20.13
CA GLU A 121 17.84 -4.52 20.88
C GLU A 121 16.40 -5.06 20.81
N ARG A 122 15.93 -5.46 19.62
CA ARG A 122 14.60 -6.09 19.46
C ARG A 122 14.47 -7.37 20.28
N GLN A 123 15.49 -8.23 20.28
CA GLN A 123 15.47 -9.46 21.09
C GLN A 123 15.45 -9.15 22.59
N ARG A 124 16.21 -8.18 23.07
CA ARG A 124 16.19 -7.73 24.46
C ARG A 124 14.81 -7.19 24.86
N GLN A 125 14.20 -6.36 24.01
CA GLN A 125 12.85 -5.84 24.24
C GLN A 125 11.79 -6.96 24.26
N ARG A 126 11.88 -7.96 23.37
CA ARG A 126 10.99 -9.14 23.39
C ARG A 126 11.12 -9.92 24.69
N LYS A 127 12.35 -10.21 25.13
CA LYS A 127 12.59 -10.89 26.42
C LYS A 127 12.05 -10.08 27.61
N LYS A 128 12.22 -8.75 27.60
CA LYS A 128 11.68 -7.86 28.65
C LYS A 128 10.16 -7.90 28.69
N LYS A 129 9.49 -7.73 27.54
CA LYS A 129 8.02 -7.83 27.43
C LYS A 129 7.50 -9.20 27.85
N GLN A 130 8.19 -10.27 27.50
CA GLN A 130 7.80 -11.63 27.89
C GLN A 130 7.87 -11.84 29.41
N LYS A 131 8.90 -11.30 30.07
CA LYS A 131 9.02 -11.32 31.55
C LYS A 131 7.91 -10.48 32.21
N GLU A 132 7.63 -9.29 31.68
CA GLU A 132 6.55 -8.42 32.16
C GLU A 132 5.18 -9.10 32.03
N MET A 133 4.89 -9.68 30.87
CA MET A 133 3.67 -10.47 30.61
C MET A 133 3.55 -11.67 31.55
N LYS A 134 4.64 -12.41 31.79
CA LYS A 134 4.64 -13.55 32.73
C LYS A 134 4.33 -13.08 34.16
N LYS A 135 4.95 -11.99 34.60
CA LYS A 135 4.71 -11.39 35.92
C LYS A 135 3.26 -10.92 36.06
N GLN A 136 2.70 -10.27 35.04
CA GLN A 136 1.29 -9.86 35.01
C GLN A 136 0.34 -11.06 35.07
N ARG A 137 0.64 -12.12 34.32
CA ARG A 137 -0.15 -13.37 34.34
C ARG A 137 -0.12 -14.05 35.71
N GLU A 138 1.04 -14.12 36.35
CA GLU A 138 1.18 -14.66 37.71
C GLU A 138 0.42 -13.83 38.76
N LEU A 139 0.49 -12.50 38.67
CA LEU A 139 -0.28 -11.60 39.55
C LEU A 139 -1.79 -11.74 39.35
N PHE A 140 -2.24 -11.91 38.10
CA PHE A 140 -3.64 -12.16 37.76
C PHE A 140 -4.13 -13.49 38.33
N LEU A 141 -3.37 -14.58 38.13
CA LEU A 141 -3.71 -15.91 38.66
C LEU A 141 -3.75 -15.96 40.19
N LYS A 142 -2.91 -15.17 40.87
CA LYS A 142 -2.89 -15.06 42.34
C LYS A 142 -4.01 -14.17 42.91
N GLY A 143 -4.89 -13.61 42.09
CA GLY A 143 -5.94 -12.68 42.53
C GLY A 143 -5.42 -11.33 43.07
N GLN A 144 -4.11 -11.08 42.99
CA GLN A 144 -3.44 -9.84 43.40
C GLN A 144 -3.25 -8.87 42.23
N GLY A 145 -4.01 -9.06 41.15
CA GLY A 145 -3.97 -8.19 39.99
C GLY A 145 -4.53 -6.82 40.34
N ASN A 146 -3.65 -5.86 40.68
CA ASN A 146 -4.03 -4.45 40.67
C ASN A 146 -4.66 -4.15 39.32
N ARG A 147 -5.93 -3.74 39.32
CA ARG A 147 -6.60 -3.24 38.12
C ARG A 147 -5.74 -2.08 37.62
N VAL A 148 -4.97 -2.32 36.56
CA VAL A 148 -4.21 -1.24 35.91
C VAL A 148 -5.27 -0.22 35.55
N PRO A 149 -5.21 1.01 36.09
CA PRO A 149 -6.18 2.03 35.75
C PRO A 149 -6.12 2.16 34.23
N GLN A 150 -7.23 1.83 33.57
CA GLN A 150 -7.34 2.02 32.13
C GLN A 150 -7.13 3.52 31.94
N LYS A 151 -5.98 3.88 31.36
CA LYS A 151 -5.78 5.26 30.94
C LYS A 151 -6.98 5.58 30.05
N PRO A 152 -7.72 6.67 30.33
CA PRO A 152 -8.83 7.05 29.46
C PRO A 152 -8.28 7.07 28.03
N LYS A 153 -8.95 6.33 27.13
CA LYS A 153 -8.58 6.32 25.72
C LYS A 153 -8.56 7.77 25.28
N LYS A 154 -7.38 8.30 24.94
CA LYS A 154 -7.31 9.62 24.34
C LYS A 154 -8.20 9.57 23.10
N PRO A 155 -9.12 10.53 22.89
CA PRO A 155 -9.85 10.59 21.64
C PRO A 155 -8.84 10.59 20.50
N PRO A 156 -9.12 9.89 19.38
CA PRO A 156 -8.23 9.90 18.24
C PRO A 156 -7.95 11.35 17.86
N ASN A 157 -6.68 11.68 17.73
CA ASN A 157 -6.24 13.02 17.35
C ASN A 157 -6.84 13.29 15.97
N LYS A 158 -7.90 14.11 15.88
CA LYS A 158 -8.51 14.63 14.64
C LYS A 158 -7.57 15.62 13.93
N TRP A 159 -6.26 15.42 14.04
CA TRP A 159 -5.22 16.35 13.64
C TRP A 159 -4.44 15.87 12.43
N TRP A 160 -5.14 15.17 11.52
CA TRP A 160 -4.78 15.29 10.13
C TRP A 160 -5.53 16.52 9.62
N PRO A 161 -4.83 17.59 9.20
CA PRO A 161 -5.47 18.65 8.43
C PRO A 161 -6.08 17.97 7.19
N ILE A 162 -7.34 18.29 6.92
CA ILE A 162 -8.05 17.90 5.71
C ILE A 162 -7.48 18.67 4.49
N ASP A 163 -6.35 19.37 4.65
CA ASP A 163 -5.71 20.24 3.67
C ASP A 163 -4.65 19.53 2.80
N TYR A 164 -4.79 18.24 2.51
CA TYR A 164 -4.15 17.73 1.30
C TYR A 164 -5.01 18.22 0.13
N GLY A 165 -4.67 19.41 -0.37
CA GLY A 165 -5.36 20.21 -1.39
C GLY A 165 -5.82 19.45 -2.64
N TRP A 166 -6.90 18.70 -2.48
CA TRP A 166 -7.66 17.98 -3.49
C TRP A 166 -9.13 18.44 -3.48
N GLU A 167 -9.40 19.64 -2.96
CA GLU A 167 -10.60 20.39 -3.30
C GLU A 167 -10.51 20.80 -4.78
N ILE A 168 -10.77 19.84 -5.66
CA ILE A 168 -11.27 20.15 -6.99
C ILE A 168 -12.76 20.41 -6.74
N ASP A 169 -13.14 21.68 -6.71
CA ASP A 169 -14.52 22.12 -6.79
C ASP A 169 -15.16 21.47 -8.05
N TYR A 170 -15.85 20.34 -7.87
CA TYR A 170 -16.75 19.79 -8.87
C TYR A 170 -18.11 20.49 -8.71
N GLN A 171 -18.16 21.79 -9.02
CA GLN A 171 -19.40 22.42 -9.45
C GLN A 171 -19.57 22.13 -10.95
N TRP A 172 -20.28 21.05 -11.27
CA TRP A 172 -20.77 20.81 -12.62
C TRP A 172 -22.28 20.74 -12.57
N TRP A 173 -22.91 21.86 -12.94
CA TRP A 173 -24.17 21.83 -13.69
C TRP A 173 -23.88 21.54 -15.15
#